data_AF-A0A972RR86-F1
#
_entry.id   AF-A0A972RR86-F1
#
_cell.length_a   1.000
_cell.length_b   1.000
_cell.length_c   1.000
_cell.angle_alpha   90.00
_cell.angle_beta   90.00
_cell.angle_gamma   90.00
#
_symmetry.space_group_name_H-M   'P 1'
#
loop_
_entity.id
_entity.type
_entity.pdbx_description
1 polymer ?
#
loop_
_entity_poly.entity_id
_entity_poly.type
_entity_poly.pdbx_seq_one_letter_code
_entity_poly.pdbx_strand_id
1 'polypeptide(L)'
;MIYGKMLDFIGQKKLADKKYARYITSGYVDNPYIVYRGARYLWKKGHHELAKRAVKKHLDMEPDARLTRLYAFFLLKEQKENLAIELYRRYIKIQPSNLWARIFLGDLYYFFVDEKDKGIEIWEEILEMEDEITKSTIDPARYVYKRLTKVYMEREEIDRALELYERFLALTPSNFYESDFINLATIYLIKGMEDKAKHVMEMGIAVSPKYYKLRQMYEDIFGVKIDAREHKWVAEVKQKYPHVEKIPIKTKIVDERDEIWDIADLYTRNIRQDGDIIVIASCVAAITEGMFYMADGVGYGPLAWLLASFVEKRNPFHSLKEHHGEPFALLAPLANPMAMQVLIEETGTLPILKAAIYGAIGRLTGKRGMFYKTAGDQAALIDDMPASLAPYDYYIILGPEDSDAVAMKIKEVTGLEAAIVDANDLTGAWVVGASDGVDRKLLEDVLMDNPAGNQDQQTPVMIVRGL
;
A
#
# COMPACT_ATOMS: atom_id res chain seq x y z
N MET A 1 20.71 20.30 -16.39
CA MET A 1 19.71 19.21 -16.52
C MET A 1 20.34 17.86 -16.86
N ILE A 2 21.13 17.77 -17.94
CA ILE A 2 21.76 16.51 -18.42
C ILE A 2 22.52 15.75 -17.32
N TYR A 3 23.36 16.45 -16.55
CA TYR A 3 24.12 15.82 -15.46
C TYR A 3 23.21 15.20 -14.38
N GLY A 4 22.08 15.84 -14.05
CA GLY A 4 21.11 15.27 -13.11
C GLY A 4 20.48 13.98 -13.64
N LYS A 5 20.07 13.94 -14.92
CA LYS A 5 19.54 12.73 -15.58
C LYS A 5 20.57 11.60 -15.64
N MET A 6 21.85 11.92 -15.86
CA MET A 6 22.91 10.91 -15.84
C MET A 6 23.06 10.28 -14.45
N LEU A 7 23.09 11.09 -13.39
CA LEU A 7 23.14 10.61 -12.00
C LEU A 7 21.93 9.74 -11.67
N ASP A 8 20.74 10.17 -12.09
CA ASP A 8 19.48 9.45 -11.90
C ASP A 8 19.50 8.06 -12.55
N PHE A 9 19.96 8.00 -13.80
CA PHE A 9 20.09 6.76 -14.57
C PHE A 9 21.02 5.75 -13.90
N ILE A 10 22.15 6.19 -13.34
CA ILE A 10 23.14 5.33 -12.68
C ILE A 10 22.79 5.01 -11.22
N GLY A 11 21.67 5.52 -10.70
CA GLY A 11 21.20 5.26 -9.32
C GLY A 11 21.78 6.18 -8.25
N GLN A 12 22.45 7.28 -8.62
CA GLN A 12 22.94 8.29 -7.68
C GLN A 12 21.81 9.27 -7.29
N LYS A 13 20.72 8.73 -6.75
CA LYS A 13 19.42 9.43 -6.57
C LYS A 13 19.51 10.65 -5.67
N LYS A 14 20.13 10.55 -4.49
CA LYS A 14 20.33 11.70 -3.59
C LYS A 14 21.05 12.88 -4.27
N LEU A 15 22.03 12.59 -5.14
CA LEU A 15 22.75 13.62 -5.91
C LEU A 15 21.91 14.15 -7.08
N ALA A 16 21.19 13.28 -7.78
CA ALA A 16 20.28 13.65 -8.86
C ALA A 16 19.17 14.60 -8.35
N ASP A 17 18.50 14.23 -7.26
CA ASP A 17 17.42 14.99 -6.66
C ASP A 17 17.88 16.36 -6.17
N LYS A 18 19.09 16.43 -5.58
CA LYS A 18 19.74 17.72 -5.24
C LYS A 18 19.97 18.60 -6.46
N LYS A 19 20.31 18.03 -7.62
CA LYS A 19 20.48 18.79 -8.87
C LYS A 19 19.12 19.23 -9.43
N TYR A 20 18.13 18.35 -9.39
CA TYR A 20 16.75 18.65 -9.79
C TYR A 20 16.17 19.79 -8.96
N ALA A 21 16.32 19.76 -7.63
CA ALA A 21 15.95 20.83 -6.73
C ALA A 21 16.54 22.19 -7.17
N ARG A 22 17.83 22.24 -7.51
CA ARG A 22 18.46 23.47 -8.03
C ARG A 22 17.82 23.94 -9.33
N TYR A 23 17.56 23.03 -10.26
CA TYR A 23 16.97 23.40 -11.56
C TYR A 23 15.56 23.98 -11.41
N ILE A 24 14.71 23.33 -10.61
CA ILE A 24 13.31 23.75 -10.44
C ILE A 24 13.19 25.07 -9.66
N THR A 25 14.18 25.42 -8.82
CA THR A 25 14.27 26.74 -8.19
C THR A 25 14.82 27.84 -9.09
N SER A 26 15.57 27.48 -10.13
CA SER A 26 16.26 28.45 -11.01
C SER A 26 15.43 28.89 -12.22
N GLY A 27 14.39 28.14 -12.60
CA GLY A 27 13.65 28.36 -13.84
C GLY A 27 12.35 27.58 -13.91
N TYR A 28 11.66 27.63 -15.05
CA TYR A 28 10.57 26.70 -15.33
C TYR A 28 11.18 25.37 -15.80
N VAL A 29 10.62 24.26 -15.34
CA VAL A 29 11.01 22.92 -15.77
C VAL A 29 9.75 22.20 -16.25
N ASP A 30 9.78 21.84 -17.52
CA ASP A 30 8.64 21.24 -18.22
C ASP A 30 8.46 19.75 -17.93
N ASN A 31 9.47 19.11 -17.35
CA ASN A 31 9.43 17.68 -17.08
C ASN A 31 8.87 17.41 -15.66
N PRO A 32 7.64 16.86 -15.53
CA PRO A 32 6.98 16.69 -14.22
C PRO A 32 7.74 15.75 -13.30
N TYR A 33 8.41 14.71 -13.82
CA TYR A 33 9.26 13.83 -13.03
C TYR A 33 10.40 14.60 -12.34
N ILE A 34 11.08 15.50 -13.05
CA ILE A 34 12.16 16.31 -12.48
C ILE A 34 11.62 17.27 -11.42
N VAL A 35 10.45 17.87 -11.67
CA VAL A 35 9.76 18.73 -10.69
C VAL A 35 9.42 17.93 -9.43
N TYR A 36 8.83 16.75 -9.59
CA TYR A 36 8.44 15.86 -8.51
C TYR A 36 9.64 15.48 -7.63
N ARG A 37 10.71 14.95 -8.24
CA ARG A 37 11.94 14.54 -7.54
C ARG A 37 12.60 15.71 -6.82
N GLY A 38 12.75 16.84 -7.49
CA GLY A 38 13.37 18.04 -6.91
C GLY A 38 12.54 18.64 -5.78
N ALA A 39 11.21 18.66 -5.90
CA ALA A 39 10.31 19.20 -4.89
C ALA A 39 10.27 18.32 -3.63
N ARG A 40 10.23 16.99 -3.77
CA ARG A 40 10.37 16.06 -2.64
C ARG A 40 11.69 16.26 -1.90
N TYR A 41 12.79 16.46 -2.62
CA TYR A 41 14.08 16.76 -2.00
C TYR A 41 14.07 18.08 -1.24
N LEU A 42 13.50 19.15 -1.82
CA LEU A 42 13.38 20.44 -1.14
C LEU A 42 12.53 20.32 0.13
N TRP A 43 11.40 19.60 0.05
CA TRP A 43 10.53 19.33 1.19
C TRP A 43 11.29 18.66 2.32
N LYS A 44 11.98 17.55 2.05
CA LYS A 44 12.80 16.81 3.02
C LYS A 44 13.94 17.63 3.64
N LYS A 45 14.39 18.71 2.97
CA LYS A 45 15.41 19.63 3.50
C LYS A 45 14.82 20.82 4.26
N GLY A 46 13.51 20.83 4.53
CA GLY A 46 12.82 21.91 5.23
C GLY A 46 12.54 23.14 4.35
N HIS A 47 12.79 23.05 3.04
CA HIS A 47 12.55 24.15 2.09
C HIS A 47 11.11 24.09 1.52
N HIS A 48 10.12 24.02 2.40
CA HIS A 48 8.72 23.71 2.05
C HIS A 48 8.12 24.73 1.06
N GLU A 49 8.36 26.03 1.27
CA GLU A 49 7.86 27.08 0.37
C GLU A 49 8.46 27.01 -1.04
N LEU A 50 9.73 26.63 -1.16
CA LEU A 50 10.37 26.45 -2.45
C LEU A 50 9.83 25.21 -3.19
N ALA A 51 9.61 24.12 -2.45
CA ALA A 51 8.98 22.91 -3.00
C ALA A 51 7.58 23.21 -3.55
N LYS A 52 6.72 23.81 -2.73
CA LYS A 52 5.35 24.20 -3.11
C LYS A 52 5.33 25.16 -4.30
N ARG A 53 6.17 26.19 -4.29
CA ARG A 53 6.26 27.15 -5.39
C ARG A 53 6.67 26.50 -6.71
N ALA A 54 7.64 25.59 -6.67
CA ALA A 54 8.12 24.90 -7.87
C ALA A 54 7.03 23.99 -8.48
N VAL A 55 6.31 23.24 -7.64
CA VAL A 55 5.19 22.40 -8.10
C VAL A 55 4.05 23.24 -8.63
N LYS A 56 3.61 24.27 -7.88
CA LYS A 56 2.53 25.18 -8.31
C LYS A 56 2.86 25.86 -9.65
N LYS A 57 4.10 26.32 -9.84
CA LYS A 57 4.53 26.95 -11.10
C LYS A 57 4.38 26.01 -12.29
N HIS A 58 4.61 24.70 -12.11
CA HIS A 58 4.38 23.73 -13.18
C HIS A 58 2.87 23.52 -13.41
N LEU A 59 2.10 23.30 -12.35
CA LEU A 59 0.65 23.07 -12.44
C LEU A 59 -0.14 24.27 -12.99
N ASP A 60 0.36 25.50 -12.81
CA ASP A 60 -0.22 26.71 -13.41
C ASP A 60 -0.07 26.72 -14.95
N MET A 61 0.85 25.92 -15.51
CA MET A 61 1.13 25.80 -16.95
C MET A 61 0.52 24.55 -17.56
N GLU A 62 0.71 23.39 -16.90
CA GLU A 62 0.25 22.10 -17.39
C GLU A 62 -0.32 21.25 -16.22
N PRO A 63 -1.54 20.72 -16.36
CA PRO A 63 -2.12 19.82 -15.37
C PRO A 63 -1.40 18.46 -15.38
N ASP A 64 -0.89 18.04 -14.22
CA ASP A 64 -0.20 16.75 -14.06
C ASP A 64 -0.71 16.03 -12.79
N ALA A 65 -1.10 14.76 -12.91
CA ALA A 65 -1.70 13.99 -11.82
C ALA A 65 -0.72 13.77 -10.66
N ARG A 66 0.53 13.42 -10.98
CA ARG A 66 1.58 13.13 -9.99
C ARG A 66 1.92 14.36 -9.17
N LEU A 67 2.07 15.50 -9.83
CA LEU A 67 2.36 16.78 -9.18
C LEU A 67 1.17 17.33 -8.41
N THR A 68 -0.05 17.14 -8.91
CA THR A 68 -1.29 17.46 -8.17
C THR A 68 -1.33 16.69 -6.84
N ARG A 69 -1.09 15.38 -6.87
CA ARG A 69 -1.08 14.56 -5.65
C ARG A 69 0.05 14.92 -4.69
N LEU A 70 1.24 15.22 -5.21
CA LEU A 70 2.38 15.69 -4.40
C LEU A 70 2.07 17.04 -3.72
N TYR A 71 1.43 17.96 -4.44
CA TYR A 71 1.04 19.25 -3.86
C TYR A 71 -0.03 19.08 -2.79
N ALA A 72 -1.00 18.17 -2.98
CA ALA A 72 -1.96 17.81 -1.94
C ALA A 72 -1.27 17.22 -0.70
N PHE A 73 -0.27 16.35 -0.85
CA PHE A 73 0.52 15.85 0.27
C PHE A 73 1.18 17.00 1.07
N PHE A 74 1.76 17.99 0.38
CA PHE A 74 2.34 19.16 1.06
C PHE A 74 1.28 19.98 1.82
N LEU A 75 0.09 20.13 1.27
CA LEU A 75 -1.02 20.83 1.93
C LEU A 75 -1.53 20.05 3.14
N LEU A 76 -1.66 18.72 3.02
CA LEU A 76 -2.12 17.86 4.10
C LEU A 76 -1.11 17.82 5.25
N LYS A 77 0.20 17.70 4.98
CA LYS A 77 1.24 17.85 6.02
C LYS A 77 1.20 19.20 6.75
N GLU A 78 0.67 20.26 6.11
CA GLU A 78 0.45 21.57 6.73
C GLU A 78 -0.95 21.73 7.35
N GLN A 79 -1.75 20.67 7.41
CA GLN A 79 -3.14 20.68 7.89
C GLN A 79 -4.00 21.72 7.14
N LYS A 80 -3.88 21.73 5.81
CA LYS A 80 -4.61 22.61 4.88
C LYS A 80 -5.52 21.80 3.96
N GLU A 81 -6.37 20.97 4.55
CA GLU A 81 -7.29 20.06 3.86
C GLU A 81 -8.20 20.82 2.87
N ASN A 82 -8.73 21.98 3.27
CA ASN A 82 -9.59 22.80 2.41
C ASN A 82 -8.90 23.26 1.12
N LEU A 83 -7.59 23.52 1.17
CA LEU A 83 -6.82 23.87 -0.03
C LEU A 83 -6.54 22.64 -0.90
N ALA A 84 -6.38 21.46 -0.31
CA ALA A 84 -6.24 20.20 -1.06
C ALA A 84 -7.55 19.85 -1.79
N ILE A 85 -8.69 20.06 -1.14
CA ILE A 85 -10.03 19.95 -1.74
C ILE A 85 -10.18 20.93 -2.91
N GLU A 86 -9.82 22.20 -2.71
CA GLU A 86 -9.89 23.20 -3.79
C GLU A 86 -8.99 22.84 -4.97
N LEU A 87 -7.77 22.36 -4.70
CA LEU A 87 -6.84 21.86 -5.72
C LEU A 87 -7.49 20.77 -6.57
N TYR A 88 -8.08 19.74 -5.95
CA TYR A 88 -8.69 18.64 -6.68
C TYR A 88 -9.98 19.04 -7.41
N ARG A 89 -10.80 19.93 -6.84
CA ARG A 89 -11.96 20.51 -7.54
C ARG A 89 -11.54 21.24 -8.83
N ARG A 90 -10.45 22.02 -8.77
CA ARG A 90 -9.90 22.70 -9.96
C ARG A 90 -9.33 21.69 -10.96
N TYR A 91 -8.61 20.68 -10.49
CA TYR A 91 -8.02 19.65 -11.34
C TYR A 91 -9.10 18.83 -12.09
N ILE A 92 -10.17 18.40 -11.40
CA ILE A 92 -11.30 17.69 -12.00
C ILE A 92 -12.03 18.57 -13.03
N LYS A 93 -12.15 19.89 -12.79
CA LYS A 93 -12.73 20.80 -13.79
C LYS A 93 -11.92 20.84 -15.09
N ILE A 94 -10.60 20.65 -15.01
CA ILE A 94 -9.70 20.60 -16.17
C ILE A 94 -9.70 19.20 -16.80
N GLN A 95 -9.80 18.15 -15.97
CA GLN A 95 -9.74 16.74 -16.36
C GLN A 95 -11.00 15.98 -15.88
N PRO A 96 -12.18 16.23 -16.49
CA PRO A 96 -13.47 15.76 -15.97
C PRO A 96 -13.66 14.23 -15.99
N SER A 97 -12.94 13.54 -16.88
CA SER A 97 -12.93 12.07 -16.99
C SER A 97 -11.90 11.40 -16.06
N ASN A 98 -11.08 12.15 -15.32
CA ASN A 98 -10.14 11.54 -14.38
C ASN A 98 -10.88 11.06 -13.12
N LEU A 99 -11.32 9.79 -13.15
CA LEU A 99 -11.97 9.13 -12.02
C LEU A 99 -11.05 8.97 -10.79
N TRP A 100 -9.73 8.84 -10.99
CA TRP A 100 -8.77 8.80 -9.87
C TRP A 100 -8.70 10.12 -9.10
N ALA A 101 -8.86 11.24 -9.79
CA ALA A 101 -8.97 12.54 -9.13
C ALA A 101 -10.29 12.65 -8.34
N ARG A 102 -11.40 12.14 -8.88
CA ARG A 102 -12.70 12.14 -8.20
C ARG A 102 -12.70 11.24 -6.97
N ILE A 103 -12.17 10.02 -7.05
CA ILE A 103 -12.10 9.13 -5.89
C ILE A 103 -11.24 9.74 -4.77
N PHE A 104 -10.11 10.36 -5.09
CA PHE A 104 -9.30 11.05 -4.08
C PHE A 104 -10.01 12.27 -3.50
N LEU A 105 -10.82 13.00 -4.28
CA LEU A 105 -11.67 14.06 -3.71
C LEU A 105 -12.69 13.50 -2.71
N GLY A 106 -13.32 12.36 -3.02
CA GLY A 106 -14.19 11.66 -2.07
C GLY A 106 -13.43 11.20 -0.82
N ASP A 107 -12.23 10.65 -0.99
CA ASP A 107 -11.34 10.25 0.12
C ASP A 107 -10.93 11.48 0.98
N LEU A 108 -10.68 12.65 0.38
CA LEU A 108 -10.43 13.91 1.12
C LEU A 108 -11.60 14.25 2.04
N TYR A 109 -12.84 14.21 1.54
CA TYR A 109 -14.03 14.48 2.35
C TYR A 109 -14.22 13.45 3.46
N TYR A 110 -14.08 12.17 3.12
CA TYR A 110 -14.39 11.07 4.03
C TYR A 110 -13.33 10.86 5.12
N PHE A 111 -12.05 10.83 4.75
CA PHE A 111 -10.96 10.46 5.66
C PHE A 111 -10.23 11.67 6.28
N PHE A 112 -10.25 12.83 5.61
CA PHE A 112 -9.43 13.98 6.05
C PHE A 112 -10.22 15.09 6.75
N VAL A 113 -11.47 15.37 6.35
CA VAL A 113 -12.29 16.45 6.94
C VAL A 113 -13.57 15.98 7.66
N ASP A 114 -13.80 14.67 7.77
CA ASP A 114 -14.96 14.05 8.43
C ASP A 114 -16.34 14.50 7.88
N GLU A 115 -16.38 14.97 6.62
CA GLU A 115 -17.62 15.27 5.91
C GLU A 115 -18.03 14.04 5.07
N LYS A 116 -18.26 12.92 5.74
CA LYS A 116 -18.42 11.59 5.13
C LYS A 116 -19.49 11.53 4.05
N ASP A 117 -20.63 12.20 4.25
CA ASP A 117 -21.74 12.19 3.28
C ASP A 117 -21.31 12.79 1.93
N LYS A 118 -20.53 13.87 1.91
CA LYS A 118 -20.00 14.42 0.65
C LYS A 118 -19.03 13.48 -0.03
N GLY A 119 -18.23 12.74 0.75
CA GLY A 119 -17.34 11.71 0.22
C GLY A 119 -18.14 10.59 -0.46
N ILE A 120 -19.21 10.14 0.18
CA ILE A 120 -20.13 9.13 -0.32
C ILE A 120 -20.83 9.60 -1.59
N GLU A 121 -21.38 10.82 -1.60
CA GLU A 121 -22.02 11.42 -2.80
C GLU A 121 -21.06 11.41 -4.01
N ILE A 122 -19.81 11.83 -3.82
CA ILE A 122 -18.81 11.83 -4.90
C ILE A 122 -18.51 10.41 -5.39
N TRP A 123 -18.44 9.44 -4.49
CA TRP A 123 -18.24 8.03 -4.85
C TRP A 123 -19.44 7.45 -5.60
N GLU A 124 -20.67 7.80 -5.21
CA GLU A 124 -21.89 7.41 -5.93
C GLU A 124 -21.90 8.01 -7.35
N GLU A 125 -21.57 9.30 -7.49
CA GLU A 125 -21.43 9.97 -8.80
C GLU A 125 -20.47 9.23 -9.74
N ILE A 126 -19.37 8.65 -9.22
CA ILE A 126 -18.43 7.87 -10.04
C ILE A 126 -19.09 6.61 -10.59
N LEU A 127 -19.96 5.93 -9.82
CA LEU A 127 -20.65 4.73 -10.28
C LEU A 127 -21.79 5.01 -11.28
N GLU A 128 -22.27 6.26 -11.34
CA GLU A 128 -23.22 6.72 -12.37
C GLU A 128 -22.53 7.00 -13.71
N MET A 129 -21.21 7.21 -13.72
CA MET A 129 -20.40 7.41 -14.93
C MET A 129 -20.05 6.06 -15.60
N GLU A 130 -21.05 5.22 -15.87
CA GLU A 130 -20.85 3.82 -16.31
C GLU A 130 -20.04 3.69 -17.62
N ASP A 131 -20.16 4.65 -18.53
CA ASP A 131 -19.43 4.67 -19.81
C ASP A 131 -17.90 4.75 -19.64
N GLU A 132 -17.43 5.22 -18.47
CA GLU A 132 -16.00 5.37 -18.15
C GLU A 132 -15.44 4.13 -17.42
N ILE A 133 -16.28 3.15 -17.06
CA ILE A 133 -15.86 1.94 -16.33
C ILE A 133 -15.33 0.90 -17.34
N THR A 134 -14.02 0.82 -17.41
CA THR A 134 -13.24 0.00 -18.35
C THR A 134 -13.14 -1.48 -17.98
N LYS A 135 -13.60 -1.87 -16.78
CA LYS A 135 -13.48 -3.23 -16.18
C LYS A 135 -12.03 -3.74 -16.04
N SER A 136 -11.04 -2.88 -16.27
CA SER A 136 -9.61 -3.19 -16.09
C SER A 136 -9.27 -3.57 -14.65
N THR A 137 -8.18 -4.29 -14.42
CA THR A 137 -7.66 -4.66 -13.09
C THR A 137 -7.32 -3.47 -12.20
N ILE A 138 -7.06 -2.31 -12.79
CA ILE A 138 -6.75 -1.04 -12.12
C ILE A 138 -7.89 -0.01 -12.28
N ASP A 139 -9.09 -0.47 -12.58
CA ASP A 139 -10.23 0.43 -12.72
C ASP A 139 -10.55 1.14 -11.37
N PRO A 140 -10.63 2.48 -11.32
CA PRO A 140 -10.97 3.24 -10.13
C PRO A 140 -12.27 2.79 -9.46
N ALA A 141 -13.25 2.34 -10.25
CA ALA A 141 -14.56 1.93 -9.75
C ALA A 141 -14.49 0.80 -8.72
N ARG A 142 -13.46 -0.05 -8.78
CA ARG A 142 -13.23 -1.14 -7.79
C ARG A 142 -13.08 -0.62 -6.37
N TYR A 143 -12.30 0.44 -6.23
CA TYR A 143 -12.04 1.07 -4.94
C TYR A 143 -13.29 1.79 -4.45
N VAL A 144 -14.05 2.39 -5.36
CA VAL A 144 -15.38 2.97 -5.06
C VAL A 144 -16.36 1.89 -4.56
N TYR A 145 -16.45 0.73 -5.22
CA TYR A 145 -17.24 -0.39 -4.72
C TYR A 145 -16.79 -0.81 -3.32
N LYS A 146 -15.48 -0.95 -3.07
CA LYS A 146 -14.95 -1.31 -1.75
C LYS A 146 -15.30 -0.27 -0.68
N ARG A 147 -15.28 1.03 -1.01
CA ARG A 147 -15.70 2.12 -0.11
C ARG A 147 -17.19 2.02 0.21
N LEU A 148 -18.05 2.02 -0.81
CA LEU A 148 -19.49 2.10 -0.66
C LEU A 148 -20.10 0.83 -0.06
N THR A 149 -19.61 -0.36 -0.42
CA THR A 149 -20.05 -1.61 0.21
C THR A 149 -19.77 -1.61 1.72
N LYS A 150 -18.59 -1.16 2.14
CA LYS A 150 -18.26 -1.00 3.57
C LYS A 150 -19.19 0.00 4.26
N VAL A 151 -19.42 1.17 3.65
CA VAL A 151 -20.34 2.18 4.17
C VAL A 151 -21.76 1.63 4.34
N TYR A 152 -22.30 0.94 3.33
CA TYR A 152 -23.66 0.39 3.41
C TYR A 152 -23.77 -0.78 4.38
N MET A 153 -22.72 -1.59 4.53
CA MET A 153 -22.66 -2.59 5.60
C MET A 153 -22.66 -1.95 6.99
N GLU A 154 -21.87 -0.89 7.21
CA GLU A 154 -21.82 -0.15 8.48
C GLU A 154 -23.14 0.57 8.80
N ARG A 155 -23.90 0.99 7.77
CA ARG A 155 -25.23 1.61 7.90
C ARG A 155 -26.39 0.60 7.95
N GLU A 156 -26.10 -0.70 7.90
CA GLU A 156 -27.11 -1.78 7.81
C GLU A 156 -28.03 -1.66 6.57
N GLU A 157 -27.58 -0.97 5.52
CA GLU A 157 -28.27 -0.84 4.22
C GLU A 157 -28.00 -2.09 3.35
N ILE A 158 -28.44 -3.26 3.84
CA ILE A 158 -28.09 -4.59 3.31
C ILE A 158 -28.43 -4.75 1.81
N ASP A 159 -29.55 -4.21 1.34
CA ASP A 159 -29.95 -4.34 -0.06
C ASP A 159 -29.03 -3.57 -1.01
N ARG A 160 -28.62 -2.36 -0.63
CA ARG A 160 -27.66 -1.55 -1.40
C ARG A 160 -26.27 -2.17 -1.37
N ALA A 161 -25.86 -2.67 -0.20
CA ALA A 161 -24.60 -3.39 -0.06
C ALA A 161 -24.57 -4.62 -0.96
N LEU A 162 -25.65 -5.42 -0.98
CA LEU A 162 -25.77 -6.60 -1.85
C LEU A 162 -25.64 -6.24 -3.32
N GLU A 163 -26.39 -5.23 -3.79
CA GLU A 163 -26.33 -4.79 -5.19
C GLU A 163 -24.90 -4.39 -5.59
N LEU A 164 -24.22 -3.60 -4.76
CA LEU A 164 -22.85 -3.19 -5.03
C LEU A 164 -21.85 -4.35 -4.96
N TYR A 165 -22.01 -5.30 -4.03
CA TYR A 165 -21.16 -6.48 -3.99
C TYR A 165 -21.37 -7.37 -5.22
N GLU A 166 -22.60 -7.56 -5.70
CA GLU A 166 -22.87 -8.32 -6.93
C GLU A 166 -22.26 -7.62 -8.16
N ARG A 167 -22.36 -6.28 -8.26
CA ARG A 167 -21.69 -5.49 -9.31
C ARG A 167 -20.16 -5.57 -9.21
N PHE A 168 -19.61 -5.51 -8.00
CA PHE A 168 -18.18 -5.60 -7.75
C PHE A 168 -17.64 -6.99 -8.13
N LEU A 169 -18.35 -8.06 -7.77
CA LEU A 169 -18.00 -9.44 -8.11
C LEU A 169 -18.07 -9.70 -9.62
N ALA A 170 -18.96 -8.99 -10.33
CA ALA A 170 -19.13 -9.11 -11.78
C ALA A 170 -18.01 -8.41 -12.59
N LEU A 171 -17.12 -7.65 -11.96
CA LEU A 171 -15.93 -7.12 -12.64
C LEU A 171 -15.00 -8.28 -13.05
N THR A 172 -14.28 -8.12 -14.15
CA THR A 172 -13.38 -9.17 -14.70
C THR A 172 -11.94 -8.69 -14.79
N PRO A 173 -11.04 -9.09 -13.87
CA PRO A 173 -11.30 -9.87 -12.65
C PRO A 173 -12.10 -9.06 -11.62
N SER A 174 -12.58 -9.64 -10.51
CA SER A 174 -13.24 -8.84 -9.46
C SER A 174 -12.25 -8.21 -8.47
N ASN A 175 -11.13 -8.88 -8.23
CA ASN A 175 -10.17 -8.59 -7.14
C ASN A 175 -10.82 -8.65 -5.75
N PHE A 176 -11.83 -9.50 -5.56
CA PHE A 176 -12.36 -9.78 -4.22
C PHE A 176 -11.25 -10.34 -3.33
N TYR A 177 -11.14 -9.77 -2.14
CA TYR A 177 -10.36 -10.34 -1.04
C TYR A 177 -11.20 -11.32 -0.23
N GLU A 178 -10.53 -12.07 0.63
CA GLU A 178 -11.18 -13.02 1.52
C GLU A 178 -12.25 -12.37 2.40
N SER A 179 -12.02 -11.12 2.83
CA SER A 179 -13.01 -10.32 3.56
C SER A 179 -14.24 -9.98 2.71
N ASP A 180 -14.06 -9.67 1.42
CA ASP A 180 -15.18 -9.39 0.50
C ASP A 180 -16.04 -10.64 0.26
N PHE A 181 -15.40 -11.81 0.09
CA PHE A 181 -16.11 -13.09 0.00
C PHE A 181 -16.90 -13.40 1.28
N ILE A 182 -16.30 -13.18 2.46
CA ILE A 182 -16.96 -13.37 3.76
C ILE A 182 -18.16 -12.42 3.91
N ASN A 183 -18.00 -11.14 3.58
CA ASN A 183 -19.06 -10.14 3.73
C ASN A 183 -20.24 -10.44 2.80
N LEU A 184 -19.99 -10.75 1.53
CA LEU A 184 -21.04 -11.11 0.59
C LEU A 184 -21.75 -12.42 0.98
N ALA A 185 -21.01 -13.44 1.43
CA ALA A 185 -21.62 -14.66 1.93
C ALA A 185 -22.50 -14.40 3.16
N THR A 186 -22.06 -13.53 4.07
CA THR A 186 -22.82 -13.11 5.25
C THR A 186 -24.13 -12.43 4.85
N ILE A 187 -24.10 -11.52 3.87
CA ILE A 187 -25.30 -10.88 3.33
C ILE A 187 -26.27 -11.94 2.78
N TYR A 188 -25.77 -12.91 2.00
CA TYR A 188 -26.61 -13.98 1.46
C TYR A 188 -27.26 -14.82 2.57
N LEU A 189 -26.51 -15.16 3.63
CA LEU A 189 -27.05 -15.89 4.78
C LEU A 189 -28.15 -15.09 5.51
N ILE A 190 -27.94 -13.79 5.73
CA ILE A 190 -28.95 -12.90 6.34
C ILE A 190 -30.25 -12.89 5.49
N LYS A 191 -30.13 -12.97 4.17
CA LYS A 191 -31.27 -13.02 3.24
C LYS A 191 -31.83 -14.43 3.02
N GLY A 192 -31.32 -15.46 3.70
CA GLY A 192 -31.77 -16.85 3.54
C GLY A 192 -31.36 -17.50 2.21
N MET A 193 -30.35 -16.96 1.52
CA MET A 193 -29.84 -17.45 0.23
C MET A 193 -28.62 -18.36 0.44
N GLU A 194 -28.80 -19.47 1.17
CA GLU A 194 -27.71 -20.37 1.57
C GLU A 194 -26.89 -20.92 0.39
N ASP A 195 -27.55 -21.29 -0.71
CA ASP A 195 -26.86 -21.79 -1.91
C ASP A 195 -25.89 -20.76 -2.51
N LYS A 196 -26.31 -19.48 -2.55
CA LYS A 196 -25.45 -18.39 -3.03
C LYS A 196 -24.30 -18.13 -2.06
N ALA A 197 -24.56 -18.15 -0.74
CA ALA A 197 -23.52 -17.99 0.27
C ALA A 197 -22.45 -19.06 0.14
N LYS A 198 -22.88 -20.33 0.03
CA LYS A 198 -21.99 -21.47 -0.16
C LYS A 198 -21.13 -21.31 -1.41
N HIS A 199 -21.75 -20.96 -2.54
CA HIS A 199 -21.05 -20.76 -3.80
C HIS A 199 -19.98 -19.66 -3.72
N VAL A 200 -20.31 -18.51 -3.11
CA VAL A 200 -19.34 -17.40 -2.93
C VAL A 200 -18.18 -17.79 -2.04
N MET A 201 -18.42 -18.53 -0.95
CA MET A 201 -17.34 -19.01 -0.09
C MET A 201 -16.44 -20.03 -0.80
N GLU A 202 -17.02 -20.94 -1.61
CA GLU A 202 -16.25 -21.89 -2.43
C GLU A 202 -15.36 -21.17 -3.45
N MET A 203 -15.86 -20.10 -4.08
CA MET A 203 -15.03 -19.24 -4.93
C MET A 203 -13.87 -18.60 -4.15
N GLY A 204 -14.14 -18.03 -2.97
CA GLY A 204 -13.10 -17.44 -2.13
C GLY A 204 -12.04 -18.46 -1.67
N ILE A 205 -12.44 -19.69 -1.36
CA ILE A 205 -11.53 -20.78 -0.99
C ILE A 205 -10.68 -21.20 -2.19
N ALA A 206 -11.25 -21.23 -3.40
CA ALA A 206 -10.49 -21.53 -4.62
C ALA A 206 -9.43 -20.46 -4.94
N VAL A 207 -9.76 -19.18 -4.70
CA VAL A 207 -8.84 -18.05 -4.89
C VAL A 207 -7.74 -18.03 -3.84
N SER A 208 -8.10 -18.24 -2.56
CA SER A 208 -7.19 -18.17 -1.42
C SER A 208 -7.19 -19.47 -0.60
N PRO A 209 -6.69 -20.58 -1.16
CA PRO A 209 -6.78 -21.91 -0.54
C PRO A 209 -5.97 -22.03 0.76
N LYS A 210 -5.10 -21.06 1.07
CA LYS A 210 -4.33 -21.01 2.32
C LYS A 210 -5.01 -20.20 3.42
N TYR A 211 -5.97 -19.34 3.11
CA TYR A 211 -6.60 -18.46 4.09
C TYR A 211 -7.52 -19.23 5.07
N TYR A 212 -7.02 -19.47 6.28
CA TYR A 212 -7.62 -20.37 7.25
C TYR A 212 -9.01 -19.91 7.73
N LYS A 213 -9.21 -18.60 7.97
CA LYS A 213 -10.47 -18.07 8.54
C LYS A 213 -11.70 -18.33 7.64
N LEU A 214 -11.56 -18.18 6.33
CA LEU A 214 -12.65 -18.46 5.39
C LEU A 214 -13.02 -19.96 5.38
N ARG A 215 -12.01 -20.85 5.44
CA ARG A 215 -12.25 -22.30 5.54
C ARG A 215 -12.94 -22.66 6.84
N GLN A 216 -12.46 -22.13 7.97
CA GLN A 216 -13.08 -22.36 9.28
C GLN A 216 -14.54 -21.94 9.28
N MET A 217 -14.85 -20.74 8.79
CA MET A 217 -16.22 -20.25 8.69
C MET A 217 -17.08 -21.14 7.77
N TYR A 218 -16.53 -21.66 6.68
CA TYR A 218 -17.23 -22.60 5.80
C TYR A 218 -17.54 -23.92 6.50
N GLU A 219 -16.58 -24.48 7.24
CA GLU A 219 -16.78 -25.70 8.04
C GLU A 219 -17.86 -25.49 9.12
N ASP A 220 -17.81 -24.37 9.84
CA ASP A 220 -18.74 -24.05 10.92
C ASP A 220 -20.19 -23.90 10.42
N ILE A 221 -20.37 -23.33 9.23
CA ILE A 221 -21.69 -23.05 8.66
C ILE A 221 -22.26 -24.29 7.94
N PHE A 222 -21.44 -25.00 7.15
CA PHE A 222 -21.93 -26.06 6.26
C PHE A 222 -21.58 -27.48 6.72
N GLY A 223 -20.76 -27.64 7.76
CA GLY A 223 -20.33 -28.94 8.28
C GLY A 223 -19.42 -29.75 7.33
N VAL A 224 -18.95 -29.14 6.24
CA VAL A 224 -18.09 -29.77 5.23
C VAL A 224 -16.65 -29.45 5.55
N LYS A 225 -15.90 -30.47 5.97
CA LYS A 225 -14.50 -30.34 6.36
C LYS A 225 -13.59 -30.09 5.14
N ILE A 226 -12.81 -29.03 5.17
CA ILE A 226 -11.78 -28.67 4.19
C ILE A 226 -10.47 -28.54 4.95
N ASP A 227 -9.45 -29.37 4.69
CA ASP A 227 -8.20 -29.44 5.48
C ASP A 227 -7.67 -28.05 5.90
N ALA A 228 -8.06 -27.63 7.11
CA ALA A 228 -7.90 -26.27 7.62
C ALA A 228 -6.80 -26.26 8.67
N ARG A 229 -5.58 -26.67 8.29
CA ARG A 229 -4.45 -26.55 9.21
C ARG A 229 -3.89 -25.14 9.16
N GLU A 230 -3.79 -24.51 10.33
CA GLU A 230 -2.97 -23.31 10.54
C GLU A 230 -1.55 -23.60 10.04
N HIS A 231 -0.84 -22.57 9.53
CA HIS A 231 0.53 -22.76 9.09
C HIS A 231 1.37 -23.31 10.24
N LYS A 232 2.09 -24.42 10.01
CA LYS A 232 2.83 -25.16 11.05
C LYS A 232 3.74 -24.24 11.88
N TRP A 233 4.31 -23.21 11.26
CA TRP A 233 5.18 -22.23 11.93
C TRP A 233 4.45 -21.39 12.99
N VAL A 234 3.16 -21.11 12.86
CA VAL A 234 2.41 -20.29 13.84
C VAL A 234 2.34 -21.02 15.18
N ALA A 235 2.02 -22.31 15.16
CA ALA A 235 2.04 -23.15 16.34
C ALA A 235 3.46 -23.31 16.90
N GLU A 236 4.48 -23.44 16.04
CA GLU A 236 5.88 -23.53 16.46
C GLU A 236 6.37 -22.24 17.15
N VAL A 237 5.98 -21.06 16.67
CA VAL A 237 6.33 -19.77 17.30
C VAL A 237 5.72 -19.67 18.70
N LYS A 238 4.42 -19.97 18.85
CA LYS A 238 3.73 -19.97 20.14
C LYS A 238 4.38 -20.95 21.13
N GLN A 239 4.86 -22.10 20.64
CA GLN A 239 5.57 -23.08 21.46
C GLN A 239 7.00 -22.65 21.82
N LYS A 240 7.72 -22.00 20.90
CA LYS A 240 9.12 -21.58 21.07
C LYS A 240 9.25 -20.37 22.01
N TYR A 241 8.27 -19.45 21.97
CA TYR A 241 8.27 -18.21 22.74
C TYR A 241 6.99 -18.02 23.59
N PRO A 242 6.65 -18.95 24.49
CA PRO A 242 5.39 -18.90 25.23
C PRO A 242 5.32 -17.77 26.27
N HIS A 243 6.46 -17.15 26.59
CA HIS A 243 6.59 -16.06 27.55
C HIS A 243 6.58 -14.67 26.89
N VAL A 244 6.68 -14.61 25.55
CA VAL A 244 6.72 -13.35 24.82
C VAL A 244 5.30 -12.90 24.51
N GLU A 245 4.91 -11.77 25.09
CA GLU A 245 3.60 -11.17 24.86
C GLU A 245 3.66 -10.24 23.64
N LYS A 246 2.70 -10.38 22.72
CA LYS A 246 2.58 -9.56 21.51
C LYS A 246 1.26 -8.82 21.58
N ILE A 247 1.32 -7.52 21.83
CA ILE A 247 0.14 -6.69 22.13
C ILE A 247 -0.13 -5.79 20.92
N PRO A 248 -1.03 -6.17 19.99
CA PRO A 248 -1.41 -5.32 18.87
C PRO A 248 -2.22 -4.12 19.37
N ILE A 249 -1.85 -2.91 18.93
CA ILE A 249 -2.44 -1.66 19.41
C ILE A 249 -3.28 -1.04 18.31
N LYS A 250 -4.60 -0.97 18.53
CA LYS A 250 -5.52 -0.35 17.59
C LYS A 250 -5.33 1.16 17.58
N THR A 251 -5.17 1.74 16.40
CA THR A 251 -5.00 3.19 16.20
C THR A 251 -6.14 3.77 15.39
N LYS A 252 -6.19 5.12 15.28
CA LYS A 252 -6.85 5.75 14.14
C LYS A 252 -6.20 5.27 12.83
N ILE A 253 -6.84 5.53 11.69
CA ILE A 253 -6.15 5.41 10.40
C ILE A 253 -4.99 6.42 10.42
N VAL A 254 -3.77 5.88 10.41
CA VAL A 254 -2.56 6.69 10.32
C VAL A 254 -2.43 7.15 8.87
N ASP A 255 -2.29 8.46 8.69
CA ASP A 255 -2.26 9.09 7.38
C ASP A 255 -1.05 10.03 7.24
N GLU A 256 -0.91 10.63 6.07
CA GLU A 256 0.23 11.48 5.74
C GLU A 256 0.35 12.77 6.55
N ARG A 257 -0.63 13.13 7.38
CA ARG A 257 -0.53 14.27 8.31
C ARG A 257 0.20 13.91 9.59
N ASP A 258 0.28 12.61 9.90
CA ASP A 258 0.88 12.11 11.12
C ASP A 258 2.41 12.03 11.03
N GLU A 259 3.04 12.03 12.19
CA GLU A 259 4.43 11.61 12.38
C GLU A 259 4.44 10.30 13.16
N ILE A 260 5.14 9.28 12.63
CA ILE A 260 4.99 7.91 13.12
C ILE A 260 5.50 7.72 14.56
N TRP A 261 6.50 8.49 14.99
CA TRP A 261 6.98 8.48 16.37
C TRP A 261 6.00 9.11 17.36
N ASP A 262 5.22 10.11 16.93
CA ASP A 262 4.16 10.69 17.77
C ASP A 262 2.99 9.71 17.91
N ILE A 263 2.66 8.97 16.84
CA ILE A 263 1.68 7.87 16.89
C ILE A 263 2.16 6.75 17.82
N ALA A 264 3.42 6.33 17.67
CA ALA A 264 4.02 5.33 18.54
C ALA A 264 3.92 5.74 20.01
N ASP A 265 4.28 6.99 20.35
CA ASP A 265 4.14 7.49 21.72
C ASP A 265 2.68 7.55 22.19
N LEU A 266 1.81 8.17 21.39
CA LEU A 266 0.42 8.40 21.73
C LEU A 266 -0.33 7.11 22.09
N TYR A 267 -0.17 6.07 21.29
CA TYR A 267 -0.94 4.85 21.45
C TYR A 267 -0.29 3.83 22.41
N THR A 268 1.00 3.98 22.74
CA THR A 268 1.71 3.06 23.65
C THR A 268 1.91 3.60 25.06
N ARG A 269 1.85 4.93 25.28
CA ARG A 269 2.23 5.58 26.55
C ARG A 269 1.62 4.99 27.83
N ASN A 270 0.39 4.48 27.76
CA ASN A 270 -0.37 4.02 28.93
C ASN A 270 -0.24 2.51 29.19
N ILE A 271 0.45 1.79 28.30
CA ILE A 271 0.52 0.32 28.31
C ILE A 271 1.95 -0.21 28.23
N ARG A 272 2.89 0.60 27.71
CA ARG A 272 4.30 0.25 27.58
C ARG A 272 5.01 0.21 28.92
N GLN A 273 5.94 -0.71 29.05
CA GLN A 273 6.75 -0.97 30.24
C GLN A 273 8.24 -0.94 29.88
N ASP A 274 9.09 -0.78 30.88
CA ASP A 274 10.54 -0.84 30.69
C ASP A 274 10.94 -2.21 30.10
N GLY A 275 11.75 -2.19 29.05
CA GLY A 275 12.18 -3.40 28.33
C GLY A 275 11.23 -3.86 27.21
N ASP A 276 10.08 -3.21 27.04
CA ASP A 276 9.23 -3.45 25.86
C ASP A 276 9.93 -2.97 24.57
N ILE A 277 9.65 -3.64 23.45
CA ILE A 277 10.04 -3.21 22.09
C ILE A 277 8.78 -2.72 21.36
N ILE A 278 8.81 -1.50 20.83
CA ILE A 278 7.74 -0.95 20.00
C ILE A 278 7.97 -1.35 18.54
N VAL A 279 7.04 -2.09 17.96
CA VAL A 279 7.07 -2.54 16.58
C VAL A 279 6.07 -1.74 15.76
N ILE A 280 6.50 -1.24 14.60
CA ILE A 280 5.67 -0.48 13.66
C ILE A 280 5.67 -1.16 12.28
N ALA A 281 4.50 -1.23 11.65
CA ALA A 281 4.37 -1.69 10.27
C ALA A 281 5.10 -0.76 9.28
N SER A 282 5.94 -1.34 8.43
CA SER A 282 6.76 -0.63 7.42
C SER A 282 5.93 0.26 6.50
N CYS A 283 4.81 -0.24 5.99
CA CYS A 283 3.93 0.46 5.05
C CYS A 283 3.34 1.74 5.66
N VAL A 284 3.01 1.72 6.95
CA VAL A 284 2.41 2.86 7.65
C VAL A 284 3.46 3.93 7.96
N ALA A 285 4.66 3.52 8.37
CA ALA A 285 5.79 4.44 8.47
C ALA A 285 6.08 5.12 7.11
N ALA A 286 6.08 4.36 6.01
CA ALA A 286 6.27 4.88 4.66
C ALA A 286 5.18 5.88 4.24
N ILE A 287 3.92 5.64 4.61
CA ILE A 287 2.82 6.57 4.36
C ILE A 287 3.10 7.93 5.02
N THR A 288 3.50 7.94 6.29
CA THR A 288 3.81 9.20 7.00
C THR A 288 4.98 9.98 6.39
N GLU A 289 5.90 9.31 5.69
CA GLU A 289 7.03 9.95 4.99
C GLU A 289 6.71 10.42 3.56
N GLY A 290 5.50 10.16 3.06
CA GLY A 290 5.16 10.43 1.65
C GLY A 290 5.89 9.50 0.68
N MET A 291 6.13 8.25 1.08
CA MET A 291 6.76 7.19 0.29
C MET A 291 5.69 6.34 -0.43
N PHE A 292 4.78 7.01 -1.14
CA PHE A 292 3.69 6.38 -1.87
C PHE A 292 3.46 7.08 -3.22
N TYR A 293 2.81 6.34 -4.13
CA TYR A 293 2.49 6.79 -5.48
C TYR A 293 1.05 6.40 -5.83
N MET A 294 0.20 7.39 -6.09
CA MET A 294 -1.18 7.17 -6.52
C MET A 294 -1.22 6.58 -7.92
N ALA A 295 -2.18 5.70 -8.20
CA ALA A 295 -2.30 4.95 -9.45
C ALA A 295 -2.21 5.81 -10.73
N ASP A 296 -2.89 6.96 -10.79
CA ASP A 296 -2.85 7.88 -11.94
C ASP A 296 -1.57 8.72 -12.04
N GLY A 297 -0.79 8.76 -10.96
CA GLY A 297 0.48 9.47 -10.91
C GLY A 297 1.62 8.70 -11.57
N VAL A 298 1.46 7.42 -11.94
CA VAL A 298 2.54 6.57 -12.44
C VAL A 298 2.26 6.03 -13.83
N GLY A 299 2.72 6.74 -14.86
CA GLY A 299 2.86 6.16 -16.19
C GLY A 299 4.09 5.24 -16.27
N TYR A 300 3.94 4.04 -16.83
CA TYR A 300 5.05 3.09 -17.00
C TYR A 300 5.54 3.02 -18.45
N GLY A 301 6.86 2.90 -18.62
CA GLY A 301 7.49 2.78 -19.93
C GLY A 301 7.65 1.33 -20.41
N PRO A 302 8.12 1.12 -21.67
CA PRO A 302 8.35 -0.22 -22.23
C PRO A 302 9.32 -1.08 -21.42
N LEU A 303 10.30 -0.46 -20.77
CA LEU A 303 11.27 -1.16 -19.93
C LEU A 303 10.60 -1.74 -18.68
N ALA A 304 9.78 -0.96 -17.98
CA ALA A 304 9.08 -1.42 -16.80
C ALA A 304 8.10 -2.56 -17.14
N TRP A 305 7.37 -2.40 -18.25
CA TRP A 305 6.51 -3.46 -18.79
C TRP A 305 7.27 -4.76 -19.08
N LEU A 306 8.42 -4.66 -19.77
CA LEU A 306 9.25 -5.81 -20.10
C LEU A 306 9.79 -6.50 -18.84
N LEU A 307 10.33 -5.73 -17.89
CA LEU A 307 10.89 -6.30 -16.65
C LEU A 307 9.83 -6.95 -15.78
N ALA A 308 8.65 -6.34 -15.66
CA ALA A 308 7.53 -6.89 -14.91
C ALA A 308 7.07 -8.25 -15.47
N SER A 309 7.14 -8.45 -16.80
CA SER A 309 6.79 -9.73 -17.43
C SER A 309 7.69 -10.91 -17.04
N PHE A 310 8.88 -10.64 -16.49
CA PHE A 310 9.84 -11.66 -16.04
C PHE A 310 9.75 -11.99 -14.55
N VAL A 311 8.97 -11.24 -13.78
CA VAL A 311 8.74 -11.50 -12.36
C VAL A 311 7.80 -12.69 -12.23
N GLU A 312 8.17 -13.64 -11.37
CA GLU A 312 7.44 -14.88 -11.19
C GLU A 312 6.01 -14.61 -10.71
N LYS A 313 5.03 -15.08 -11.48
CA LYS A 313 3.63 -15.05 -11.10
C LYS A 313 3.41 -16.13 -10.05
N ARG A 314 2.85 -15.78 -8.89
CA ARG A 314 2.89 -16.59 -7.66
C ARG A 314 2.05 -17.87 -7.69
N ASN A 315 1.60 -18.35 -8.85
CA ASN A 315 0.79 -19.57 -8.97
C ASN A 315 1.24 -20.49 -10.13
N PRO A 316 1.80 -21.70 -9.85
CA PRO A 316 2.23 -22.66 -10.86
C PRO A 316 1.10 -23.39 -11.60
N PHE A 317 -0.16 -23.23 -11.18
CA PHE A 317 -1.31 -23.98 -11.70
C PHE A 317 -2.11 -23.28 -12.80
N HIS A 318 -1.72 -22.08 -13.23
CA HIS A 318 -2.36 -21.39 -14.35
C HIS A 318 -1.34 -21.14 -15.47
N SER A 319 -1.37 -22.00 -16.48
CA SER A 319 -0.50 -21.90 -17.66
C SER A 319 -0.95 -20.75 -18.56
N LEU A 320 -0.12 -19.71 -18.65
CA LEU A 320 0.30 -18.91 -19.83
C LEU A 320 -0.66 -18.59 -21.02
N LYS A 321 -1.96 -18.91 -20.99
CA LYS A 321 -2.89 -18.69 -22.12
C LYS A 321 -4.12 -17.82 -21.83
N GLU A 322 -4.36 -17.45 -20.58
CA GLU A 322 -5.60 -16.73 -20.18
C GLU A 322 -5.32 -15.38 -19.50
N HIS A 323 -4.24 -14.68 -19.90
CA HIS A 323 -3.72 -13.52 -19.16
C HIS A 323 -4.32 -12.16 -19.52
N HIS A 324 -5.59 -12.12 -19.93
CA HIS A 324 -6.36 -10.87 -19.97
C HIS A 324 -7.41 -10.90 -18.85
N GLY A 325 -6.97 -10.71 -17.60
CA GLY A 325 -7.90 -10.51 -16.49
C GLY A 325 -7.62 -11.27 -15.18
N GLU A 326 -6.36 -11.55 -14.82
CA GLU A 326 -6.05 -12.08 -13.47
C GLU A 326 -5.96 -10.95 -12.42
N PRO A 327 -6.45 -11.15 -11.18
CA PRO A 327 -6.30 -10.18 -10.10
C PRO A 327 -4.84 -9.87 -9.76
N PHE A 328 -4.45 -8.59 -9.71
CA PHE A 328 -3.12 -8.19 -9.25
C PHE A 328 -2.80 -8.70 -7.84
N ALA A 329 -3.81 -8.84 -6.98
CA ALA A 329 -3.70 -9.36 -5.62
C ALA A 329 -3.05 -10.76 -5.51
N LEU A 330 -2.97 -11.52 -6.61
CA LEU A 330 -2.37 -12.87 -6.64
C LEU A 330 -0.93 -12.89 -7.19
N LEU A 331 -0.42 -11.74 -7.64
CA LEU A 331 0.90 -11.61 -8.23
C LEU A 331 1.91 -11.04 -7.22
N ALA A 332 3.19 -11.24 -7.48
CA ALA A 332 4.21 -10.48 -6.74
C ALA A 332 4.08 -8.99 -7.11
N PRO A 333 4.27 -8.05 -6.18
CA PRO A 333 4.06 -6.62 -6.45
C PRO A 333 4.79 -6.10 -7.70
N LEU A 334 6.02 -6.58 -7.93
CA LEU A 334 6.83 -6.19 -9.09
C LEU A 334 6.38 -6.78 -10.44
N ALA A 335 5.39 -7.66 -10.46
CA ALA A 335 4.72 -8.08 -11.69
C ALA A 335 3.78 -6.98 -12.23
N ASN A 336 3.44 -5.98 -11.41
CA ASN A 336 2.77 -4.77 -11.84
C ASN A 336 3.76 -3.79 -12.49
N PRO A 337 3.59 -3.43 -13.79
CA PRO A 337 4.48 -2.51 -14.48
C PRO A 337 4.59 -1.14 -13.82
N MET A 338 3.54 -0.66 -13.14
CA MET A 338 3.60 0.61 -12.40
C MET A 338 4.53 0.51 -11.19
N ALA A 339 4.45 -0.57 -10.41
CA ALA A 339 5.36 -0.82 -9.29
C ALA A 339 6.81 -0.98 -9.78
N MET A 340 7.02 -1.70 -10.88
CA MET A 340 8.35 -1.81 -11.52
C MET A 340 8.88 -0.43 -11.97
N GLN A 341 8.01 0.42 -12.51
CA GLN A 341 8.38 1.78 -12.90
C GLN A 341 8.79 2.61 -11.68
N VAL A 342 8.02 2.58 -10.60
CA VAL A 342 8.38 3.24 -9.33
C VAL A 342 9.73 2.73 -8.83
N LEU A 343 9.98 1.42 -8.87
CA LEU A 343 11.25 0.85 -8.45
C LEU A 343 12.42 1.36 -9.32
N ILE A 344 12.24 1.47 -10.64
CA ILE A 344 13.24 2.08 -11.55
C ILE A 344 13.47 3.55 -11.21
N GLU A 345 12.41 4.29 -10.93
CA GLU A 345 12.47 5.71 -10.55
C GLU A 345 13.15 5.91 -9.20
N GLU A 346 13.02 5.00 -8.25
CA GLU A 346 13.64 5.13 -6.92
C GLU A 346 15.03 4.52 -6.81
N THR A 347 15.36 3.53 -7.63
CA THR A 347 16.67 2.84 -7.58
C THR A 347 17.61 3.33 -8.68
N GLY A 348 17.07 3.64 -9.86
CA GLY A 348 17.82 3.98 -11.06
C GLY A 348 17.77 2.87 -12.10
N THR A 349 17.76 3.25 -13.36
CA THR A 349 17.63 2.32 -14.49
C THR A 349 18.78 1.32 -14.56
N LEU A 350 20.02 1.78 -14.44
CA LEU A 350 21.19 0.91 -14.57
C LEU A 350 21.31 -0.11 -13.41
N PRO A 351 21.11 0.27 -12.13
CA PRO A 351 21.01 -0.71 -11.04
C PRO A 351 19.94 -1.78 -11.26
N ILE A 352 18.73 -1.40 -11.68
CA ILE A 352 17.65 -2.36 -11.92
C ILE A 352 17.95 -3.30 -13.10
N LEU A 353 18.56 -2.78 -14.18
CA LEU A 353 19.02 -3.63 -15.28
C LEU A 353 20.07 -4.64 -14.82
N LYS A 354 21.04 -4.22 -13.99
CA LYS A 354 22.02 -5.12 -13.39
C LYS A 354 21.31 -6.17 -12.52
N ALA A 355 20.38 -5.76 -11.66
CA ALA A 355 19.61 -6.67 -10.81
C ALA A 355 18.82 -7.70 -11.63
N ALA A 356 18.22 -7.30 -12.75
CA ALA A 356 17.54 -8.20 -13.67
C ALA A 356 18.48 -9.26 -14.27
N ILE A 357 19.68 -8.84 -14.70
CA ILE A 357 20.72 -9.75 -15.21
C ILE A 357 21.15 -10.74 -14.11
N TYR A 358 21.46 -10.26 -12.91
CA TYR A 358 21.83 -11.14 -11.80
C TYR A 358 20.69 -12.05 -11.34
N GLY A 359 19.44 -11.59 -11.41
CA GLY A 359 18.25 -12.40 -11.18
C GLY A 359 18.12 -13.53 -12.20
N ALA A 360 18.40 -13.26 -13.48
CA ALA A 360 18.42 -14.28 -14.52
C ALA A 360 19.54 -15.31 -14.30
N ILE A 361 20.76 -14.87 -13.99
CA ILE A 361 21.89 -15.75 -13.64
C ILE A 361 21.56 -16.59 -12.40
N GLY A 362 20.94 -15.98 -11.39
CA GLY A 362 20.49 -16.67 -10.18
C GLY A 362 19.53 -17.81 -10.49
N ARG A 363 18.54 -17.58 -11.36
CA ARG A 363 17.62 -18.63 -11.82
C ARG A 363 18.35 -19.77 -12.52
N LEU A 364 19.30 -19.48 -13.42
CA LEU A 364 20.10 -20.49 -14.12
C LEU A 364 21.00 -21.31 -13.20
N THR A 365 21.45 -20.73 -12.09
CA THR A 365 22.37 -21.36 -11.13
C THR A 365 21.68 -21.90 -9.87
N GLY A 366 20.34 -21.88 -9.83
CA GLY A 366 19.54 -22.33 -8.68
C GLY A 366 19.56 -21.39 -7.47
N LYS A 367 20.16 -20.20 -7.57
CA LYS A 367 20.20 -19.17 -6.52
C LYS A 367 19.00 -18.24 -6.63
N ARG A 368 17.94 -18.52 -5.87
CA ARG A 368 16.72 -17.69 -5.80
C ARG A 368 16.99 -16.34 -5.10
N GLY A 369 16.19 -15.33 -5.43
CA GLY A 369 16.21 -14.02 -4.74
C GLY A 369 17.36 -13.07 -5.12
N MET A 370 18.22 -13.41 -6.08
CA MET A 370 19.36 -12.58 -6.48
C MET A 370 18.96 -11.20 -7.04
N PHE A 371 17.77 -11.08 -7.64
CA PHE A 371 17.21 -9.81 -8.08
C PHE A 371 17.07 -8.84 -6.90
N TYR A 372 16.30 -9.22 -5.89
CA TYR A 372 16.00 -8.39 -4.72
C TYR A 372 17.27 -7.96 -3.98
N LYS A 373 18.21 -8.89 -3.76
CA LYS A 373 19.51 -8.59 -3.14
C LYS A 373 20.33 -7.53 -3.90
N THR A 374 20.16 -7.45 -5.22
CA THR A 374 20.92 -6.50 -6.06
C THR A 374 20.16 -5.21 -6.31
N ALA A 375 18.84 -5.28 -6.40
CA ALA A 375 17.97 -4.13 -6.59
C ALA A 375 17.88 -3.25 -5.33
N GLY A 376 18.15 -3.83 -4.16
CA GLY A 376 18.13 -3.14 -2.87
C GLY A 376 16.80 -3.27 -2.14
N ASP A 377 16.75 -2.76 -0.91
CA ASP A 377 15.68 -3.03 0.06
C ASP A 377 14.30 -2.58 -0.44
N GLN A 378 14.24 -1.48 -1.19
CA GLN A 378 13.00 -0.98 -1.78
C GLN A 378 12.36 -1.98 -2.76
N ALA A 379 13.14 -2.83 -3.43
CA ALA A 379 12.57 -3.87 -4.29
C ALA A 379 11.86 -4.97 -3.49
N ALA A 380 12.28 -5.20 -2.25
CA ALA A 380 11.68 -6.18 -1.35
C ALA A 380 10.50 -5.60 -0.56
N LEU A 381 10.52 -4.28 -0.29
CA LEU A 381 9.51 -3.57 0.49
C LEU A 381 8.37 -2.97 -0.33
N ILE A 382 8.52 -2.91 -1.64
CA ILE A 382 7.49 -2.34 -2.50
C ILE A 382 6.23 -3.19 -2.44
N ASP A 383 5.14 -2.53 -2.10
CA ASP A 383 3.80 -3.08 -2.10
C ASP A 383 2.97 -2.40 -3.17
N ASP A 384 2.08 -3.15 -3.81
CA ASP A 384 1.26 -2.66 -4.91
C ASP A 384 -0.23 -2.80 -4.62
N MET A 385 -1.04 -2.26 -5.53
CA MET A 385 -2.48 -2.24 -5.35
C MET A 385 -3.05 -3.65 -5.56
N PRO A 386 -4.06 -4.10 -4.77
CA PRO A 386 -4.77 -3.43 -3.67
C PRO A 386 -4.32 -3.72 -2.21
N ALA A 387 -3.01 -3.82 -1.93
CA ALA A 387 -2.53 -4.43 -0.69
C ALA A 387 -2.73 -3.63 0.61
N SER A 388 -2.99 -2.31 0.54
CA SER A 388 -3.10 -1.44 1.72
C SER A 388 -4.53 -1.14 2.15
N LEU A 389 -4.69 -0.48 3.30
CA LEU A 389 -5.97 0.00 3.82
C LEU A 389 -6.35 1.33 3.14
N ALA A 390 -7.65 1.54 2.93
CA ALA A 390 -8.23 2.85 2.60
C ALA A 390 -7.70 3.99 3.50
N PRO A 391 -7.33 5.18 2.96
CA PRO A 391 -7.43 5.62 1.57
C PRO A 391 -6.24 5.24 0.67
N TYR A 392 -5.34 4.37 1.11
CA TYR A 392 -4.08 4.06 0.44
C TYR A 392 -4.11 2.74 -0.36
N ASP A 393 -5.28 2.11 -0.50
CA ASP A 393 -5.48 0.82 -1.17
C ASP A 393 -5.27 0.86 -2.70
N TYR A 394 -5.27 2.04 -3.31
CA TYR A 394 -4.91 2.23 -4.74
C TYR A 394 -3.57 2.95 -4.93
N TYR A 395 -2.63 2.74 -4.01
CA TYR A 395 -1.27 3.28 -4.10
C TYR A 395 -0.25 2.16 -4.27
N ILE A 396 0.86 2.51 -4.93
CA ILE A 396 2.12 1.79 -4.77
C ILE A 396 2.81 2.39 -3.57
N ILE A 397 3.12 1.56 -2.57
CA ILE A 397 3.75 1.98 -1.32
C ILE A 397 5.15 1.40 -1.27
N LEU A 398 6.10 2.22 -0.85
CA LEU A 398 7.49 1.84 -0.69
C LEU A 398 7.80 1.53 0.78
N GLY A 399 9.03 1.09 1.05
CA GLY A 399 9.54 1.11 2.42
C GLY A 399 9.91 2.53 2.86
N PRO A 400 10.00 2.81 4.18
CA PRO A 400 10.58 4.07 4.67
C PRO A 400 11.96 4.33 4.05
N GLU A 401 12.32 5.60 3.84
CA GLU A 401 13.60 5.94 3.19
C GLU A 401 14.80 5.47 4.02
N ASP A 402 14.69 5.58 5.33
CA ASP A 402 15.69 5.13 6.31
C ASP A 402 14.99 4.54 7.53
N SER A 403 14.68 3.24 7.46
CA SER A 403 13.92 2.54 8.50
C SER A 403 14.65 2.52 9.86
N ASP A 404 15.98 2.53 9.85
CA ASP A 404 16.79 2.61 11.08
C ASP A 404 16.67 3.97 11.73
N ALA A 405 16.74 5.05 10.94
CA ALA A 405 16.53 6.39 11.47
C ALA A 405 15.12 6.57 12.07
N VAL A 406 14.08 5.98 11.46
CA VAL A 406 12.72 5.99 12.02
C VAL A 406 12.68 5.26 13.36
N ALA A 407 13.23 4.05 13.44
CA ALA A 407 13.27 3.27 14.67
C ALA A 407 14.05 4.00 15.79
N MET A 408 15.20 4.58 15.46
CA MET A 408 15.97 5.41 16.39
C MET A 408 15.18 6.63 16.86
N LYS A 409 14.40 7.26 15.98
CA LYS A 409 13.55 8.39 16.37
C LYS A 409 12.44 8.00 17.33
N ILE A 410 11.81 6.83 17.13
CA ILE A 410 10.83 6.27 18.07
C ILE A 410 11.48 6.04 19.43
N LYS A 411 12.70 5.50 19.46
CA LYS A 411 13.45 5.32 20.72
C LYS A 411 13.74 6.63 21.43
N GLU A 412 14.16 7.67 20.70
CA GLU A 412 14.38 9.00 21.27
C GLU A 412 13.11 9.58 21.92
N VAL A 413 11.94 9.38 21.31
CA VAL A 413 10.67 9.95 21.77
C VAL A 413 10.06 9.14 22.91
N THR A 414 10.10 7.81 22.81
CA THR A 414 9.38 6.91 23.72
C THR A 414 10.24 6.39 24.88
N GLY A 415 11.57 6.42 24.74
CA GLY A 415 12.53 5.85 25.68
C GLY A 415 12.74 4.33 25.53
N LEU A 416 12.04 3.67 24.61
CA LEU A 416 12.09 2.22 24.42
C LEU A 416 12.76 1.84 23.10
N GLU A 417 13.28 0.61 23.02
CA GLU A 417 13.75 0.08 21.74
C GLU A 417 12.58 -0.04 20.75
N ALA A 418 12.87 0.11 19.45
CA ALA A 418 11.86 0.09 18.42
C ALA A 418 12.33 -0.61 17.15
N ALA A 419 11.38 -1.15 16.39
CA ALA A 419 11.64 -1.79 15.11
C ALA A 419 10.55 -1.44 14.09
N ILE A 420 10.98 -1.29 12.83
CA ILE A 420 10.10 -1.23 11.67
C ILE A 420 10.09 -2.60 11.04
N VAL A 421 8.90 -3.17 10.88
CA VAL A 421 8.71 -4.56 10.44
C VAL A 421 7.79 -4.60 9.23
N ASP A 422 8.21 -5.35 8.22
CA ASP A 422 7.36 -5.79 7.14
C ASP A 422 6.89 -7.22 7.45
N ALA A 423 5.59 -7.41 7.68
CA ALA A 423 5.02 -8.70 8.09
C ALA A 423 3.91 -9.13 7.14
N ASN A 424 3.90 -10.42 6.80
CA ASN A 424 2.92 -11.01 5.90
C ASN A 424 2.56 -12.43 6.34
N ASP A 425 1.27 -12.78 6.27
CA ASP A 425 0.75 -14.09 6.69
C ASP A 425 1.36 -15.27 5.91
N LEU A 426 1.85 -15.03 4.68
CA LEU A 426 2.37 -16.06 3.79
C LEU A 426 3.89 -16.20 3.80
N THR A 427 4.61 -15.10 4.10
CA THR A 427 6.08 -15.05 3.99
C THR A 427 6.80 -14.81 5.30
N GLY A 428 6.08 -14.49 6.38
CA GLY A 428 6.67 -14.22 7.70
C GLY A 428 6.94 -12.73 7.93
N ALA A 429 7.80 -12.44 8.90
CA ALA A 429 8.17 -11.08 9.30
C ALA A 429 9.64 -10.77 8.96
N TRP A 430 9.89 -9.53 8.56
CA TRP A 430 11.22 -9.01 8.25
C TRP A 430 11.46 -7.67 8.97
N VAL A 431 12.53 -7.57 9.77
CA VAL A 431 12.87 -6.35 10.48
C VAL A 431 13.72 -5.45 9.57
N VAL A 432 13.05 -4.50 8.93
CA VAL A 432 13.62 -3.64 7.89
C VAL A 432 14.37 -2.46 8.47
N GLY A 433 14.04 -2.08 9.70
CA GLY A 433 14.85 -1.15 10.50
C GLY A 433 14.68 -1.39 11.98
N ALA A 434 15.70 -1.05 12.77
CA ALA A 434 15.64 -1.20 14.22
C ALA A 434 16.61 -0.27 14.94
N SER A 435 16.28 0.05 16.20
CA SER A 435 17.20 0.73 17.10
C SER A 435 18.30 -0.21 17.60
N ASP A 436 19.40 0.37 18.10
CA ASP A 436 20.64 -0.37 18.39
C ASP A 436 20.49 -1.57 19.36
N GLY A 437 19.50 -1.54 20.26
CA GLY A 437 19.30 -2.59 21.26
C GLY A 437 18.47 -3.79 20.80
N VAL A 438 17.96 -3.78 19.55
CA VAL A 438 17.09 -4.84 19.04
C VAL A 438 17.90 -5.92 18.31
N ASP A 439 17.77 -7.18 18.76
CA ASP A 439 18.18 -8.33 17.94
C ASP A 439 17.13 -8.58 16.84
N ARG A 440 17.46 -8.15 15.62
CA ARG A 440 16.56 -8.27 14.45
C ARG A 440 16.14 -9.70 14.18
N LYS A 441 17.06 -10.67 14.25
CA LYS A 441 16.75 -12.07 13.90
C LYS A 441 15.85 -12.72 14.94
N LEU A 442 16.10 -12.42 16.21
CA LEU A 442 15.24 -12.86 17.29
C LEU A 442 13.83 -12.29 17.14
N LEU A 443 13.73 -10.99 16.83
CA LEU A 443 12.44 -10.34 16.64
C LEU A 443 11.69 -10.86 15.40
N GLU A 444 12.39 -11.12 14.28
CA GLU A 444 11.83 -11.78 13.09
C GLU A 444 11.24 -13.15 13.45
N ASP A 445 12.01 -13.99 14.14
CA ASP A 445 11.58 -15.32 14.59
C ASP A 445 10.32 -15.26 15.47
N VAL A 446 10.23 -14.25 16.35
CA VAL A 446 9.09 -14.04 17.25
C VAL A 446 7.85 -13.58 16.50
N LEU A 447 8.00 -12.81 15.42
CA LEU A 447 6.89 -12.19 14.68
C LEU A 447 6.44 -13.00 13.45
N MET A 448 7.00 -14.19 13.23
CA MET A 448 6.63 -15.09 12.14
C MET A 448 5.13 -15.48 12.09
N ASP A 449 4.40 -15.32 13.19
CA ASP A 449 2.95 -15.58 13.28
C ASP A 449 2.06 -14.36 12.96
N ASN A 450 2.64 -13.24 12.54
CA ASN A 450 1.97 -11.98 12.18
C ASN A 450 0.81 -11.58 13.13
N PRO A 451 1.10 -11.31 14.42
CA PRO A 451 0.09 -11.03 15.43
C PRO A 451 -0.68 -9.72 15.19
N ALA A 452 -0.12 -8.80 14.39
CA ALA A 452 -0.75 -7.54 14.05
C ALA A 452 -1.97 -7.73 13.12
N GLY A 453 -2.05 -8.84 12.39
CA GLY A 453 -3.07 -9.04 11.35
C GLY A 453 -2.84 -8.15 10.13
N ASN A 454 -3.73 -8.25 9.14
CA ASN A 454 -3.66 -7.53 7.87
C ASN A 454 -4.99 -6.83 7.53
N GLN A 455 -4.88 -5.60 7.03
CA GLN A 455 -5.98 -4.74 6.58
C GLN A 455 -6.86 -4.16 7.71
N ASP A 456 -8.07 -4.68 7.92
CA ASP A 456 -9.12 -4.02 8.69
C ASP A 456 -8.90 -3.99 10.22
N GLN A 457 -7.86 -4.64 10.76
CA GLN A 457 -7.62 -4.64 12.21
C GLN A 457 -7.10 -3.28 12.72
N GLN A 458 -6.52 -2.45 11.85
CA GLN A 458 -6.00 -1.11 12.19
C GLN A 458 -5.03 -1.11 13.37
N THR A 459 -4.13 -2.10 13.39
CA THR A 459 -3.14 -2.35 14.45
C THR A 459 -1.71 -2.20 13.95
N PRO A 460 -1.33 -1.03 13.38
CA PRO A 460 -0.01 -0.83 12.79
C PRO A 460 1.11 -0.66 13.83
N VAL A 461 0.74 -0.54 15.11
CA VAL A 461 1.64 -0.45 16.26
C VAL A 461 1.45 -1.70 17.11
N MET A 462 2.55 -2.25 17.61
CA MET A 462 2.53 -3.40 18.51
C MET A 462 3.60 -3.24 19.58
N ILE A 463 3.32 -3.76 20.77
CA ILE A 463 4.32 -3.96 21.81
C ILE A 463 4.72 -5.42 21.83
N VAL A 464 6.02 -5.68 21.82
CA VAL A 464 6.59 -7.00 22.11
C VAL A 464 7.27 -6.95 23.46
N ARG A 465 6.83 -7.80 24.38
CA ARG A 465 7.24 -7.80 25.78
C ARG A 465 7.88 -9.12 26.17
N GLY A 466 8.96 -9.02 26.95
CA GLY A 466 9.68 -10.17 27.50
C GLY A 466 10.73 -10.77 26.56
N LEU A 467 11.35 -9.93 25.71
CA LEU A 467 12.48 -10.31 24.86
C LEU A 467 13.84 -9.96 25.46
#